data_AF-A0A0F2PC78-F1
#
_entry.id   AF-A0A0F2PC78-F1
#
_cell.length_a   1.000
_cell.length_b   1.000
_cell.length_c   1.000
_cell.angle_alpha   90.00
_cell.angle_beta   90.00
_cell.angle_gamma   90.00
#
_symmetry.space_group_name_H-M   'P 1'
#
loop_
_entity.id
_entity.type
_entity.pdbx_description
1 polymer ?
#
loop_
_entity_poly.entity_id
_entity_poly.type
_entity_poly.pdbx_seq_one_letter_code
_entity_poly.pdbx_strand_id
1 'polypeptide(L)'
;MCSRPRRAVLSTMLRFCLLALITASAGLAATVGASAETRSLKLYYIHTKEKAEIVYKRNGKYDQAGLNKLNRFLRDWRRNEPTKMDPRLFDLVWEVYRKVGARDYINVVSAYRSPATNDMLRRTRGGQASKSQHMVGKAMDFFIPGVKISTLRSAAMKIQGGGVGYYPKSGSPFVHLDVASVRAWPRMSRQELSKLFPDGKTLHLPPDGKPLPGYKVALAEYKRRGGAIVSTGGGDDSSSGKRSGGLLAALFGGGDEDEVPEAIAAAPVPVAAP
;
A
#
# COMPACT_ATOMS: atom_id res chain seq x y z
N MET A 1 -37.17 73.84 12.39
CA MET A 1 -37.58 72.94 11.27
C MET A 1 -36.31 72.58 10.50
N CYS A 2 -35.83 71.34 10.65
CA CYS A 2 -35.95 70.24 9.66
C CYS A 2 -35.22 70.50 8.34
N SER A 3 -34.49 69.61 7.68
CA SER A 3 -33.77 68.35 7.93
C SER A 3 -33.08 68.05 6.58
N ARG A 4 -31.86 67.47 6.57
CA ARG A 4 -31.12 67.10 5.33
C ARG A 4 -31.83 65.96 4.57
N PRO A 5 -31.46 65.73 3.30
CA PRO A 5 -30.92 64.38 3.01
C PRO A 5 -29.73 64.41 2.04
N ARG A 6 -28.51 64.24 2.58
CA ARG A 6 -27.28 63.87 1.82
C ARG A 6 -26.99 62.36 1.93
N ARG A 7 -28.01 61.50 1.82
CA ARG A 7 -27.85 60.04 2.02
C ARG A 7 -28.18 59.16 0.81
N ALA A 8 -28.76 59.69 -0.26
CA ALA A 8 -29.26 58.86 -1.36
C ALA A 8 -28.21 58.46 -2.42
N VAL A 9 -27.19 59.29 -2.66
CA VAL A 9 -26.27 59.07 -3.82
C VAL A 9 -25.16 58.04 -3.51
N LEU A 10 -24.76 57.88 -2.24
CA LEU A 10 -23.69 56.95 -1.85
C LEU A 10 -24.14 55.48 -1.80
N SER A 11 -25.46 55.21 -1.78
CA SER A 11 -25.99 53.85 -1.67
C SER A 11 -26.03 53.10 -3.01
N THR A 12 -26.15 53.81 -4.13
CA THR A 12 -26.29 53.19 -5.46
C THR A 12 -24.96 52.74 -6.05
N MET A 13 -23.86 53.48 -5.80
CA MET A 13 -22.53 53.12 -6.29
C MET A 13 -21.92 51.91 -5.55
N LEU A 14 -22.24 51.73 -4.26
CA LEU A 14 -21.76 50.60 -3.47
C LEU A 14 -22.42 49.27 -3.91
N ARG A 15 -23.64 49.30 -4.45
CA ARG A 15 -24.36 48.11 -4.95
C ARG A 15 -23.82 47.60 -6.29
N PHE A 16 -23.33 48.48 -7.17
CA PHE A 16 -22.73 48.08 -8.45
C PHE A 16 -21.31 47.50 -8.27
N CYS A 17 -20.50 48.02 -7.34
CA CYS A 17 -19.21 47.42 -7.01
C CYS A 17 -19.34 46.05 -6.32
N LEU A 18 -20.36 45.85 -5.48
CA LEU A 18 -20.58 44.57 -4.82
C LEU A 18 -21.08 43.49 -5.80
N LEU A 19 -21.88 43.86 -6.81
CA LEU A 19 -22.36 42.91 -7.83
C LEU A 19 -21.25 42.50 -8.80
N ALA A 20 -20.33 43.41 -9.14
CA ALA A 20 -19.16 43.12 -9.97
C ALA A 20 -18.12 42.21 -9.25
N LEU A 21 -17.97 42.34 -7.93
CA LEU A 21 -17.11 41.44 -7.14
C LEU A 21 -17.69 40.03 -6.97
N ILE A 22 -19.02 39.88 -6.96
CA ILE A 22 -19.69 38.57 -6.85
C ILE A 22 -19.65 37.82 -8.20
N THR A 23 -19.68 38.51 -9.35
CA THR A 23 -19.53 37.86 -10.66
C THR A 23 -18.08 37.51 -11.01
N ALA A 24 -17.08 38.22 -10.47
CA ALA A 24 -15.67 37.92 -10.70
C ALA A 24 -15.13 36.72 -9.88
N SER A 25 -15.86 36.30 -8.84
CA SER A 25 -15.46 35.18 -7.97
C SER A 25 -16.11 33.84 -8.35
N ALA A 26 -17.05 33.82 -9.31
CA ALA A 26 -17.72 32.60 -9.78
C ALA A 26 -16.95 31.83 -10.87
N GLY A 27 -15.85 32.40 -11.41
CA GLY A 27 -15.16 31.86 -12.59
C GLY A 27 -13.95 30.95 -12.34
N LEU A 28 -13.58 30.70 -11.07
CA LEU A 28 -12.37 29.91 -10.75
C LEU A 28 -12.66 28.66 -9.92
N ALA A 29 -13.76 27.97 -10.22
CA ALA A 29 -13.87 26.56 -9.89
C ALA A 29 -12.97 25.78 -10.86
N ALA A 30 -11.67 25.73 -10.55
CA ALA A 30 -10.78 24.76 -11.17
C ALA A 30 -11.39 23.38 -10.88
N THR A 31 -12.01 22.77 -11.89
CA THR A 31 -12.35 21.37 -11.86
C THR A 31 -11.03 20.63 -11.75
N VAL A 32 -10.63 20.32 -10.52
CA VAL A 32 -9.58 19.35 -10.26
C VAL A 32 -10.15 18.06 -10.80
N GLY A 33 -9.86 17.77 -12.07
CA GLY A 33 -10.24 16.53 -12.70
C GLY A 33 -9.57 15.44 -11.87
N ALA A 34 -10.34 14.84 -10.96
CA ALA A 34 -10.00 13.54 -10.45
C ALA A 34 -9.92 12.67 -11.70
N SER A 35 -8.68 12.43 -12.16
CA SER A 35 -8.43 11.50 -13.25
C SER A 35 -9.25 10.26 -12.94
N ALA A 36 -10.16 9.92 -13.86
CA ALA A 36 -11.01 8.75 -13.80
C ALA A 36 -10.13 7.49 -13.90
N GLU A 37 -9.25 7.28 -12.92
CA GLU A 37 -8.24 6.24 -12.96
C GLU A 37 -8.91 4.91 -12.63
N THR A 38 -8.90 4.04 -13.62
CA THR A 38 -9.25 2.63 -13.45
C THR A 38 -7.98 1.87 -13.10
N ARG A 39 -8.00 1.13 -11.98
CA ARG A 39 -6.88 0.26 -11.57
C ARG A 39 -7.26 -1.20 -11.75
N SER A 40 -6.41 -1.92 -12.48
CA SER A 40 -6.49 -3.37 -12.67
C SER A 40 -5.19 -4.06 -12.28
N LEU A 41 -5.28 -5.32 -11.87
CA LEU A 41 -4.13 -6.19 -11.70
C LEU A 41 -4.19 -7.34 -12.71
N LYS A 42 -3.10 -7.52 -13.47
CA LYS A 42 -2.86 -8.69 -14.32
C LYS A 42 -2.17 -9.75 -13.48
N LEU A 43 -2.88 -10.80 -13.12
CA LEU A 43 -2.44 -11.80 -12.16
C LEU A 43 -2.37 -13.19 -12.79
N TYR A 44 -1.28 -13.89 -12.50
CA TYR A 44 -1.13 -15.31 -12.78
C TYR A 44 -0.73 -16.02 -11.49
N TYR A 45 -1.53 -16.96 -11.01
CA TYR A 45 -1.22 -17.69 -9.78
C TYR A 45 -0.47 -18.97 -10.14
N ILE A 46 0.81 -19.05 -9.75
CA ILE A 46 1.70 -20.14 -10.18
C ILE A 46 1.23 -21.54 -9.76
N HIS A 47 0.45 -21.66 -8.68
CA HIS A 47 0.00 -22.93 -8.13
C HIS A 47 -1.32 -23.42 -8.74
N THR A 48 -2.29 -22.53 -8.92
CA THR A 48 -3.58 -22.88 -9.55
C THR A 48 -3.56 -22.78 -11.07
N LYS A 49 -2.51 -22.15 -11.64
CA LYS A 49 -2.38 -21.81 -13.07
C LYS A 49 -3.48 -20.86 -13.58
N GLU A 50 -4.26 -20.29 -12.68
CA GLU A 50 -5.30 -19.31 -13.02
C GLU A 50 -4.65 -18.01 -13.49
N LYS A 51 -5.26 -17.40 -14.51
CA LYS A 51 -4.84 -16.13 -15.09
C LYS A 51 -6.04 -15.20 -15.17
N ALA A 52 -5.90 -13.97 -14.68
CA ALA A 52 -6.97 -13.00 -14.69
C ALA A 52 -6.45 -11.57 -14.81
N GLU A 53 -7.22 -10.70 -15.45
CA GLU A 53 -7.07 -9.25 -15.31
C GLU A 53 -8.30 -8.74 -14.57
N ILE A 54 -8.08 -8.17 -13.38
CA ILE A 54 -9.17 -7.80 -12.48
C ILE A 54 -9.09 -6.31 -12.20
N VAL A 55 -10.09 -5.58 -12.69
CA VAL A 55 -10.33 -4.19 -12.28
C VAL A 55 -10.89 -4.21 -10.86
N TYR A 56 -10.30 -3.44 -9.95
CA TYR A 56 -10.70 -3.38 -8.54
C TYR A 56 -10.93 -1.97 -8.02
N LYS A 57 -10.63 -0.95 -8.83
CA LYS A 57 -10.84 0.46 -8.47
C LYS A 57 -11.19 1.28 -9.71
N ARG A 58 -12.15 2.18 -9.59
CA ARG A 58 -12.58 3.10 -10.64
C ARG A 58 -12.83 4.46 -10.03
N ASN A 59 -12.29 5.52 -10.63
CA ASN A 59 -12.56 6.90 -10.21
C ASN A 59 -12.29 7.13 -8.71
N GLY A 60 -11.18 6.55 -8.22
CA GLY A 60 -10.79 6.61 -6.81
C GLY A 60 -11.59 5.71 -5.86
N LYS A 61 -12.67 5.07 -6.29
CA LYS A 61 -13.52 4.19 -5.47
C LYS A 61 -13.25 2.71 -5.75
N TYR A 62 -13.24 1.88 -4.72
CA TYR A 62 -13.09 0.44 -4.90
C TYR A 62 -14.32 -0.17 -5.57
N ASP A 63 -14.09 -1.05 -6.53
CA ASP A 63 -15.10 -1.85 -7.22
C ASP A 63 -15.29 -3.16 -6.43
N GLN A 64 -16.42 -3.28 -5.74
CA GLN A 64 -16.69 -4.42 -4.86
C GLN A 64 -16.70 -5.77 -5.61
N ALA A 65 -17.17 -5.80 -6.86
CA ALA A 65 -17.15 -7.00 -7.67
C ALA A 65 -15.70 -7.40 -8.01
N GLY A 66 -14.87 -6.40 -8.32
CA GLY A 66 -13.42 -6.57 -8.48
C GLY A 66 -12.73 -7.12 -7.24
N LEU A 67 -13.03 -6.55 -6.07
CA LEU A 67 -12.48 -7.02 -4.79
C LEU A 67 -12.91 -8.46 -4.49
N ASN A 68 -14.16 -8.83 -4.73
CA ASN A 68 -14.64 -10.20 -4.55
C ASN A 68 -13.92 -11.19 -5.47
N LYS A 69 -13.67 -10.80 -6.73
CA LYS A 69 -12.85 -11.60 -7.67
C LYS A 69 -11.43 -11.76 -7.16
N LEU A 70 -10.80 -10.69 -6.65
CA LEU A 70 -9.46 -10.76 -6.06
C LEU A 70 -9.41 -11.67 -4.83
N ASN A 71 -10.40 -11.58 -3.93
CA ASN A 71 -10.52 -12.44 -2.75
C ASN A 71 -10.57 -13.93 -3.11
N ARG A 72 -11.29 -14.27 -4.20
CA ARG A 72 -11.35 -15.65 -4.70
C ARG A 72 -10.07 -16.05 -5.41
N PHE A 73 -9.54 -15.19 -6.28
CA PHE A 73 -8.32 -15.48 -7.03
C PHE A 73 -7.13 -15.72 -6.09
N LEU A 74 -6.99 -14.88 -5.06
CA LEU A 74 -5.88 -14.89 -4.09
C LEU A 74 -6.14 -15.75 -2.84
N ARG A 75 -7.10 -16.67 -2.93
CA ARG A 75 -7.45 -17.63 -1.87
C ARG A 75 -6.25 -18.50 -1.47
N ASP A 76 -6.37 -19.13 -0.32
CA ASP A 76 -5.47 -20.23 0.01
C ASP A 76 -5.76 -21.40 -0.94
N TRP A 77 -4.88 -21.60 -1.92
CA TRP A 77 -5.05 -22.60 -2.96
C TRP A 77 -5.01 -24.04 -2.41
N ARG A 78 -4.37 -24.29 -1.27
CA ARG A 78 -4.27 -25.64 -0.69
C ARG A 78 -5.60 -26.11 -0.11
N ARG A 79 -6.43 -25.17 0.30
CA ARG A 79 -7.71 -25.43 0.98
C ARG A 79 -8.91 -24.85 0.24
N ASN A 80 -8.68 -24.12 -0.84
CA ASN A 80 -9.69 -23.41 -1.63
C ASN A 80 -10.48 -22.38 -0.81
N GLU A 81 -9.86 -21.82 0.24
CA GLU A 81 -10.49 -20.91 1.22
C GLU A 81 -10.15 -19.45 0.87
N PRO A 82 -11.12 -18.62 0.46
CA PRO A 82 -10.90 -17.19 0.26
C PRO A 82 -10.94 -16.43 1.59
N THR A 83 -10.46 -15.18 1.58
CA THR A 83 -10.64 -14.22 2.69
C THR A 83 -11.00 -12.84 2.15
N LYS A 84 -11.43 -11.93 3.03
CA LYS A 84 -11.52 -10.51 2.71
C LYS A 84 -10.11 -9.90 2.76
N MET A 85 -9.47 -9.78 1.60
CA MET A 85 -8.17 -9.14 1.47
C MET A 85 -8.29 -7.62 1.67
N ASP A 86 -7.23 -7.01 2.19
CA ASP A 86 -7.14 -5.55 2.38
C ASP A 86 -6.93 -4.85 1.02
N PRO A 87 -7.87 -4.00 0.55
CA PRO A 87 -7.75 -3.35 -0.75
C PRO A 87 -6.49 -2.48 -0.93
N ARG A 88 -5.90 -2.00 0.17
CA ARG A 88 -4.66 -1.20 0.13
C ARG A 88 -3.47 -2.03 -0.36
N LEU A 89 -3.49 -3.35 -0.17
CA LEU A 89 -2.47 -4.25 -0.72
C LEU A 89 -2.48 -4.18 -2.25
N PHE A 90 -3.65 -4.14 -2.85
CA PHE A 90 -3.79 -4.07 -4.31
C PHE A 90 -3.31 -2.73 -4.85
N ASP A 91 -3.59 -1.63 -4.15
CA ASP A 91 -3.02 -0.32 -4.47
C ASP A 91 -1.49 -0.30 -4.37
N LEU A 92 -0.91 -0.87 -3.31
CA LEU A 92 0.55 -1.00 -3.17
C LEU A 92 1.16 -1.78 -4.34
N VAL A 93 0.61 -2.94 -4.66
CA VAL A 93 1.10 -3.80 -5.75
C VAL A 93 0.98 -3.09 -7.10
N TRP A 94 -0.15 -2.43 -7.35
CA TRP A 94 -0.38 -1.68 -8.58
C TRP A 94 0.59 -0.50 -8.72
N GLU A 95 0.89 0.21 -7.63
CA GLU A 95 1.88 1.30 -7.64
C GLU A 95 3.29 0.78 -7.93
N VAL A 96 3.68 -0.34 -7.32
CA VAL A 96 4.97 -1.01 -7.62
C VAL A 96 5.03 -1.41 -9.08
N TYR A 97 3.99 -2.07 -9.58
CA TYR A 97 3.86 -2.53 -10.97
C TYR A 97 4.11 -1.39 -11.96
N ARG A 98 3.46 -0.24 -11.75
CA ARG A 98 3.64 0.95 -12.59
C ARG A 98 5.04 1.55 -12.46
N LYS A 99 5.57 1.66 -11.25
CA LYS A 99 6.91 2.25 -11.01
C LYS A 99 8.03 1.48 -11.68
N VAL A 100 7.90 0.15 -11.82
CA VAL A 100 8.90 -0.67 -12.50
C VAL A 100 8.66 -0.80 -14.01
N GLY A 101 7.63 -0.15 -14.54
CA GLY A 101 7.29 -0.21 -15.97
C GLY A 101 6.90 -1.62 -16.44
N ALA A 102 6.35 -2.44 -15.54
CA ALA A 102 5.96 -3.81 -15.85
C ALA A 102 4.86 -3.85 -16.92
N ARG A 103 4.88 -4.91 -17.73
CA ARG A 103 3.89 -5.16 -18.80
C ARG A 103 3.28 -6.56 -18.74
N ASP A 104 4.04 -7.51 -18.21
CA ASP A 104 3.61 -8.90 -18.06
C ASP A 104 2.75 -9.08 -16.79
N TYR A 105 2.28 -10.31 -16.57
CA TYR A 105 1.49 -10.71 -15.43
C TYR A 105 2.31 -10.73 -14.15
N ILE A 106 1.72 -10.24 -13.07
CA ILE A 106 2.19 -10.44 -11.70
C ILE A 106 2.04 -11.93 -11.39
N ASN A 107 3.17 -12.61 -11.25
CA ASN A 107 3.22 -14.03 -10.92
C ASN A 107 3.12 -14.16 -9.40
N VAL A 108 1.92 -14.53 -8.93
CA VAL A 108 1.60 -14.71 -7.51
C VAL A 108 2.13 -16.04 -7.04
N VAL A 109 3.06 -15.99 -6.08
CA VAL A 109 3.62 -17.17 -5.40
C VAL A 109 2.72 -17.57 -4.24
N SER A 110 2.32 -16.61 -3.42
CA SER A 110 1.45 -16.82 -2.25
C SER A 110 0.66 -15.55 -1.95
N ALA A 111 -0.56 -15.69 -1.45
CA ALA A 111 -1.39 -14.57 -1.00
C ALA A 111 -2.06 -14.94 0.33
N TYR A 112 -3.38 -15.07 0.41
CA TYR A 112 -3.98 -15.53 1.66
C TYR A 112 -3.49 -16.94 2.02
N ARG A 113 -3.24 -17.16 3.32
CA ARG A 113 -2.98 -18.48 3.90
C ARG A 113 -3.92 -18.68 5.07
N SER A 114 -4.66 -19.78 5.11
CA SER A 114 -5.45 -20.09 6.29
C SER A 114 -4.52 -20.35 7.49
N PRO A 115 -5.00 -20.20 8.74
CA PRO A 115 -4.21 -20.53 9.92
C PRO A 115 -3.62 -21.95 9.87
N ALA A 116 -4.43 -22.92 9.45
CA ALA A 116 -3.99 -24.31 9.31
C ALA A 116 -2.88 -24.46 8.25
N THR A 117 -2.96 -23.76 7.13
CA THR A 117 -1.90 -23.76 6.13
C THR A 117 -0.63 -23.09 6.63
N ASN A 118 -0.75 -21.97 7.36
CA ASN A 118 0.40 -21.30 7.93
C ASN A 118 1.12 -22.22 8.94
N ASP A 119 0.38 -22.89 9.81
CA ASP A 119 0.94 -23.84 10.79
C ASP A 119 1.57 -25.07 10.12
N MET A 120 0.95 -25.61 9.08
CA MET A 120 1.53 -26.68 8.27
C MET A 120 2.88 -26.27 7.68
N LEU A 121 2.98 -25.09 7.07
CA LEU A 121 4.22 -24.58 6.47
C LEU A 121 5.29 -24.31 7.54
N ARG A 122 4.91 -23.76 8.69
CA ARG A 122 5.81 -23.58 9.83
C ARG A 122 6.45 -24.90 10.26
N ARG A 123 5.67 -25.98 10.38
CA ARG A 123 6.16 -27.30 10.79
C ARG A 123 7.01 -27.99 9.73
N THR A 124 6.68 -27.82 8.44
CA THR A 124 7.27 -28.60 7.34
C THR A 124 8.41 -27.90 6.62
N ARG A 125 8.42 -26.56 6.59
CA ARG A 125 9.41 -25.76 5.85
C ARG A 125 10.15 -24.73 6.69
N GLY A 126 9.57 -24.28 7.80
CA GLY A 126 10.17 -23.26 8.66
C GLY A 126 10.19 -21.86 8.03
N GLY A 127 10.51 -20.85 8.86
CA GLY A 127 10.66 -19.45 8.43
C GLY A 127 9.36 -18.67 8.21
N GLN A 128 8.19 -19.24 8.55
CA GLN A 128 6.92 -18.51 8.54
C GLN A 128 6.59 -17.96 9.92
N ALA A 129 6.21 -16.68 9.97
CA ALA A 129 5.77 -16.05 11.22
C ALA A 129 4.47 -16.69 11.74
N SER A 130 4.35 -16.83 13.06
CA SER A 130 3.14 -17.30 13.74
C SER A 130 1.96 -16.33 13.55
N LYS A 131 2.23 -15.02 13.54
CA LYS A 131 1.25 -13.94 13.29
C LYS A 131 1.44 -13.32 11.91
N SER A 132 1.42 -14.13 10.87
CA SER A 132 1.72 -13.69 9.49
C SER A 132 0.65 -12.75 8.91
N GLN A 133 1.07 -11.72 8.18
CA GLN A 133 0.16 -10.83 7.44
C GLN A 133 -0.62 -11.55 6.33
N HIS A 134 -0.13 -12.71 5.84
CA HIS A 134 -0.87 -13.56 4.92
C HIS A 134 -2.16 -14.11 5.53
N MET A 135 -2.18 -14.38 6.84
CA MET A 135 -3.36 -14.94 7.53
C MET A 135 -4.49 -13.94 7.73
N VAL A 136 -4.19 -12.65 7.65
CA VAL A 136 -5.17 -11.56 7.82
C VAL A 136 -5.45 -10.84 6.51
N GLY A 137 -5.09 -11.45 5.37
CA GLY A 137 -5.40 -10.93 4.04
C GLY A 137 -4.66 -9.64 3.68
N LYS A 138 -3.49 -9.38 4.29
CA LYS A 138 -2.74 -8.12 4.15
C LYS A 138 -1.43 -8.27 3.38
N ALA A 139 -1.11 -9.45 2.87
CA ALA A 139 0.17 -9.70 2.22
C ALA A 139 0.09 -10.54 0.94
N MET A 140 1.08 -10.34 0.07
CA MET A 140 1.28 -11.13 -1.14
C MET A 140 2.77 -11.28 -1.47
N ASP A 141 3.13 -12.49 -1.87
CA ASP A 141 4.44 -12.87 -2.40
C ASP A 141 4.34 -12.99 -3.92
N PHE A 142 5.16 -12.25 -4.65
CA PHE A 142 5.10 -12.24 -6.11
C PHE A 142 6.41 -11.85 -6.78
N PHE A 143 6.47 -12.11 -8.08
CA PHE A 143 7.47 -11.54 -8.99
C PHE A 143 6.79 -11.11 -10.30
N ILE A 144 7.54 -10.44 -11.16
CA ILE A 144 7.08 -10.06 -12.49
C ILE A 144 8.16 -10.50 -13.50
N PRO A 145 7.82 -11.34 -14.50
CA PRO A 145 8.74 -11.70 -15.56
C PRO A 145 9.36 -10.46 -16.23
N GLY A 146 10.65 -10.53 -16.53
CA GLY A 146 11.41 -9.41 -17.10
C GLY A 146 11.78 -8.29 -16.11
N VAL A 147 11.31 -8.32 -14.86
CA VAL A 147 11.70 -7.35 -13.82
C VAL A 147 12.60 -8.03 -12.80
N LYS A 148 13.80 -7.48 -12.58
CA LYS A 148 14.71 -7.96 -11.53
C LYS A 148 14.03 -7.83 -10.16
N ILE A 149 14.12 -8.86 -9.32
CA ILE A 149 13.56 -8.84 -7.95
C ILE A 149 14.14 -7.67 -7.14
N SER A 150 15.42 -7.32 -7.33
CA SER A 150 16.03 -6.16 -6.69
C SER A 150 15.36 -4.84 -7.08
N THR A 151 14.97 -4.68 -8.36
CA THR A 151 14.22 -3.52 -8.85
C THR A 151 12.82 -3.45 -8.22
N LEU A 152 12.12 -4.59 -8.12
CA LEU A 152 10.83 -4.66 -7.41
C LEU A 152 10.97 -4.25 -5.94
N ARG A 153 11.97 -4.80 -5.25
CA ARG A 153 12.27 -4.45 -3.85
C ARG A 153 12.52 -2.95 -3.70
N SER A 154 13.41 -2.38 -4.51
CA SER A 154 13.74 -0.94 -4.46
C SER A 154 12.53 -0.05 -4.74
N ALA A 155 11.67 -0.43 -5.69
CA ALA A 155 10.43 0.31 -5.98
C ALA A 155 9.44 0.26 -4.80
N ALA A 156 9.25 -0.92 -4.20
CA ALA A 156 8.39 -1.09 -3.03
C ALA A 156 8.90 -0.31 -1.81
N MET A 157 10.20 -0.37 -1.53
CA MET A 157 10.84 0.39 -0.45
C MET A 157 10.59 1.89 -0.61
N LYS A 158 10.70 2.45 -1.83
CA LYS A 158 10.44 3.86 -2.10
C LYS A 158 9.00 4.30 -1.79
N ILE A 159 8.02 3.42 -1.94
CA ILE A 159 6.62 3.73 -1.66
C ILE A 159 6.36 3.85 -0.15
N GLN A 160 7.07 3.08 0.67
CA GLN A 160 6.91 3.07 2.13
C GLN A 160 5.44 2.77 2.54
N GLY A 161 4.83 1.82 1.83
CA GLY A 161 3.41 1.47 1.99
C GLY A 161 3.12 0.37 3.02
N GLY A 162 4.16 -0.29 3.53
CA GLY A 162 4.09 -1.35 4.54
C GLY A 162 5.34 -2.22 4.52
N GLY A 163 5.20 -3.51 4.86
CA GLY A 163 6.32 -4.45 4.94
C GLY A 163 6.88 -4.86 3.57
N VAL A 164 8.21 -5.00 3.47
CA VAL A 164 8.91 -5.49 2.28
C VAL A 164 9.86 -6.63 2.64
N GLY A 165 9.54 -7.85 2.22
CA GLY A 165 10.45 -9.00 2.30
C GLY A 165 11.17 -9.25 0.98
N TYR A 166 12.43 -9.69 1.03
CA TYR A 166 13.25 -9.91 -0.17
C TYR A 166 13.84 -11.33 -0.19
N TYR A 167 13.40 -12.13 -1.17
CA TYR A 167 13.73 -13.55 -1.28
C TYR A 167 14.33 -13.87 -2.65
N PRO A 168 15.56 -13.42 -2.95
CA PRO A 168 16.20 -13.69 -4.24
C PRO A 168 16.72 -15.14 -4.38
N LYS A 169 16.92 -15.83 -3.25
CA LYS A 169 17.50 -17.18 -3.19
C LYS A 169 16.46 -18.29 -3.03
N SER A 170 15.17 -17.97 -2.96
CA SER A 170 14.12 -18.98 -2.91
C SER A 170 14.03 -19.73 -4.24
N GLY A 171 13.56 -20.98 -4.22
CA GLY A 171 13.42 -21.81 -5.44
C GLY A 171 12.56 -21.17 -6.54
N SER A 172 11.67 -20.26 -6.17
CA SER A 172 11.10 -19.25 -7.07
C SER A 172 11.38 -17.88 -6.44
N PRO A 173 12.27 -17.04 -6.98
CA PRO A 173 12.60 -15.74 -6.39
C PRO A 173 11.40 -14.79 -6.37
N PHE A 174 11.16 -14.12 -5.23
CA PHE A 174 10.03 -13.19 -5.08
C PHE A 174 10.30 -12.02 -4.13
N VAL A 175 9.42 -11.03 -4.18
CA VAL A 175 9.26 -10.02 -3.14
C VAL A 175 7.98 -10.28 -2.36
N HIS A 176 8.04 -10.07 -1.05
CA HIS A 176 6.87 -10.04 -0.18
C HIS A 176 6.47 -8.59 0.04
N LEU A 177 5.20 -8.27 -0.15
CA LEU A 177 4.63 -6.99 0.24
C LEU A 177 3.46 -7.20 1.20
N ASP A 178 3.40 -6.36 2.23
CA ASP A 178 2.23 -6.25 3.10
C ASP A 178 1.86 -4.79 3.40
N VAL A 179 0.66 -4.58 3.93
CA VAL A 179 0.13 -3.26 4.32
C VAL A 179 0.01 -3.07 5.84
N ALA A 180 0.91 -3.69 6.61
CA ALA A 180 1.11 -3.41 8.01
C ALA A 180 2.12 -2.25 8.21
N SER A 181 2.88 -2.23 9.30
CA SER A 181 3.89 -1.21 9.54
C SER A 181 5.04 -1.29 8.53
N VAL A 182 5.59 -0.11 8.19
CA VAL A 182 6.76 0.00 7.31
C VAL A 182 7.97 -0.66 7.95
N ARG A 183 8.42 -1.76 7.35
CA ARG A 183 9.58 -2.54 7.79
C ARG A 183 10.13 -3.36 6.63
N ALA A 184 11.34 -3.87 6.74
CA ALA A 184 11.93 -4.70 5.70
C ALA A 184 12.76 -5.84 6.28
N TRP A 185 12.74 -7.00 5.61
CA TRP A 185 13.54 -8.16 5.97
C TRP A 185 14.11 -8.86 4.71
N PRO A 186 15.45 -8.97 4.59
CA PRO A 186 16.43 -8.26 5.39
C PRO A 186 16.28 -6.73 5.24
N ARG A 187 16.72 -5.98 6.27
CA ARG A 187 16.87 -4.52 6.16
C ARG A 187 17.91 -4.19 5.08
N MET A 188 17.75 -3.05 4.41
CA MET A 188 18.79 -2.50 3.52
C MET A 188 19.88 -1.84 4.37
N SER A 189 21.14 -1.99 3.97
CA SER A 189 22.25 -1.26 4.59
C SER A 189 22.03 0.25 4.52
N ARG A 190 22.71 0.99 5.39
CA ARG A 190 22.68 2.46 5.36
C ARG A 190 23.06 3.00 3.99
N GLN A 191 24.08 2.41 3.36
CA GLN A 191 24.53 2.85 2.03
C GLN A 191 23.47 2.61 0.95
N GLU A 192 22.80 1.46 0.96
CA GLU A 192 21.69 1.19 0.04
C GLU A 192 20.52 2.16 0.27
N LEU A 193 20.16 2.42 1.53
CA LEU A 193 19.10 3.37 1.87
C LEU A 193 19.45 4.80 1.45
N SER A 194 20.68 5.27 1.68
CA SER A 194 21.12 6.60 1.22
C SER A 194 21.13 6.72 -0.30
N LYS A 195 21.46 5.64 -1.03
CA LYS A 195 21.34 5.62 -2.50
C LYS A 195 19.88 5.69 -2.95
N LEU A 196 18.98 5.02 -2.22
CA LEU A 196 17.57 4.94 -2.56
C LEU A 196 16.79 6.21 -2.16
N PHE A 197 17.22 6.86 -1.08
CA PHE A 197 16.67 8.09 -0.50
C PHE A 197 17.81 9.10 -0.27
N PRO A 198 18.26 9.82 -1.31
CA PRO A 198 19.37 10.77 -1.18
C PRO A 198 19.08 11.92 -0.20
N ASP A 199 17.82 12.28 -0.01
CA ASP A 199 17.36 13.27 0.98
C ASP A 199 17.20 12.68 2.40
N GLY A 200 17.48 11.39 2.57
CA GLY A 200 17.34 10.65 3.82
C GLY A 200 15.91 10.48 4.31
N LYS A 201 14.89 10.84 3.52
CA LYS A 201 13.47 10.76 3.90
C LYS A 201 12.94 9.34 3.78
N THR A 202 13.25 8.52 4.77
CA THR A 202 12.74 7.15 4.84
C THR A 202 12.37 6.73 6.27
N LEU A 203 11.34 5.91 6.37
CA LEU A 203 10.92 5.18 7.57
C LEU A 203 11.68 3.88 7.75
N HIS A 204 12.36 3.40 6.69
CA HIS A 204 13.14 2.18 6.78
C HIS A 204 14.40 2.43 7.61
N LEU A 205 14.61 1.59 8.62
CA LEU A 205 15.80 1.61 9.44
C LEU A 205 16.87 0.67 8.82
N PRO A 206 18.15 1.06 8.88
CA PRO A 206 19.25 0.13 8.59
C PRO A 206 19.37 -0.97 9.67
N PRO A 207 20.25 -1.97 9.46
CA PRO A 207 20.55 -2.99 10.47
C PRO A 207 21.03 -2.40 11.80
N ASP A 208 21.75 -1.28 11.77
CA ASP A 208 22.24 -0.57 12.96
C ASP A 208 21.13 0.08 13.82
N GLY A 209 19.88 0.05 13.36
CA GLY A 209 18.71 0.63 14.04
C GLY A 209 18.67 2.17 14.05
N LYS A 210 19.73 2.85 13.59
CA LYS A 210 19.83 4.30 13.64
C LYS A 210 19.15 4.91 12.41
N PRO A 211 18.20 5.85 12.56
CA PRO A 211 17.50 6.43 11.43
C PRO A 211 18.44 7.21 10.48
N LEU A 212 17.98 7.46 9.25
CA LEU A 212 18.60 8.45 8.35
C LEU A 212 18.18 9.88 8.77
N PRO A 213 18.94 10.93 8.41
CA PRO A 213 18.65 12.31 8.83
C PRO A 213 17.22 12.80 8.53
N GLY A 214 16.61 12.34 7.42
CA GLY A 214 15.25 12.73 7.00
C GLY A 214 14.12 11.92 7.64
N TYR A 215 14.39 11.00 8.57
CA TYR A 215 13.39 10.11 9.17
C TYR A 215 12.21 10.85 9.81
N LYS A 216 12.48 11.91 10.59
CA LYS A 216 11.41 12.68 11.27
C LYS A 216 10.45 13.33 10.26
N VAL A 217 10.99 13.80 9.13
CA VAL A 217 10.19 14.38 8.04
C VAL A 217 9.35 13.30 7.38
N ALA A 218 9.95 12.15 7.03
CA ALA A 218 9.23 11.01 6.48
C ALA A 218 8.09 10.53 7.41
N LEU A 219 8.33 10.51 8.72
CA LEU A 219 7.33 10.14 9.73
C LEU A 219 6.19 11.15 9.82
N ALA A 220 6.47 12.45 9.75
CA ALA A 220 5.43 13.48 9.71
C ALA A 220 4.56 13.35 8.44
N GLU A 221 5.19 13.13 7.28
CA GLU A 221 4.48 12.94 6.01
C GLU A 221 3.65 11.64 6.01
N TYR A 222 4.15 10.57 6.62
CA TYR A 222 3.40 9.32 6.80
C TYR A 222 2.19 9.48 7.69
N LYS A 223 2.33 10.17 8.84
CA LYS A 223 1.23 10.47 9.76
C LYS A 223 0.17 11.36 9.11
N ARG A 224 0.58 12.38 8.33
CA ARG A 224 -0.35 13.26 7.60
C ARG A 224 -1.17 12.50 6.55
N ARG A 225 -0.62 11.43 5.97
CA ARG A 225 -1.33 10.51 5.07
C ARG A 225 -2.15 9.45 5.83
N GLY A 226 -2.37 9.57 7.13
CA GLY A 226 -3.15 8.58 7.90
C GLY A 226 -2.45 7.24 8.13
N GLY A 227 -1.13 7.16 7.96
CA GLY A 227 -0.33 6.00 8.34
C GLY A 227 -0.45 4.77 7.43
N ALA A 228 -0.73 4.97 6.13
CA ALA A 228 -0.62 3.96 5.07
C ALA A 228 -0.60 4.64 3.69
N ILE A 229 -0.55 3.87 2.60
CA ILE A 229 -0.92 4.37 1.27
C ILE A 229 -2.39 4.82 1.33
N VAL A 230 -2.60 6.10 1.56
CA VAL A 230 -3.88 6.73 1.26
C VAL A 230 -3.81 7.08 -0.21
N SER A 231 -4.55 6.31 -1.00
CA SER A 231 -4.95 6.75 -2.33
C SER A 231 -5.67 8.08 -2.16
N THR A 232 -5.01 9.17 -2.53
CA THR A 232 -5.59 10.51 -2.55
C THR A 232 -6.72 10.53 -3.58
N GLY A 233 -7.91 10.19 -3.13
CA GLY A 233 -9.20 10.46 -3.77
C GLY A 233 -10.10 10.97 -2.66
N GLY A 234 -10.44 12.26 -2.71
CA GLY A 234 -11.22 12.94 -1.70
C GLY A 234 -12.55 12.22 -1.48
N GLY A 235 -12.78 11.83 -0.22
CA GLY A 235 -14.07 11.42 0.29
C GLY A 235 -14.20 12.08 1.65
N ASP A 236 -14.89 13.22 1.67
CA ASP A 236 -15.52 13.72 2.88
C ASP A 236 -16.57 12.68 3.28
N ASP A 237 -16.29 11.91 4.32
CA ASP A 237 -17.34 11.27 5.11
C ASP A 237 -17.47 12.07 6.41
N SER A 238 -18.33 13.09 6.34
CA SER A 238 -18.95 13.67 7.51
C SER A 238 -19.90 12.63 8.11
N SER A 239 -19.41 11.84 9.07
CA SER A 239 -20.29 11.23 10.06
C SER A 239 -19.72 11.51 11.45
N SER A 240 -20.43 12.37 12.17
CA SER A 240 -20.22 12.74 13.56
C SER A 240 -20.40 11.51 14.45
N GLY A 241 -19.30 11.01 14.99
CA GLY A 241 -19.29 9.92 15.97
C GLY A 241 -18.19 10.14 17.00
N LYS A 242 -18.50 10.91 18.05
CA LYS A 242 -17.63 11.18 19.19
C LYS A 242 -17.30 9.87 19.93
N ARG A 243 -16.09 9.34 19.76
CA ARG A 243 -15.47 8.39 20.69
C ARG A 243 -13.99 8.73 20.89
N SER A 244 -13.74 9.46 21.97
CA SER A 244 -12.42 9.69 22.55
C SER A 244 -11.88 8.40 23.16
N GLY A 245 -10.62 8.09 22.87
CA GLY A 245 -9.84 7.09 23.62
C GLY A 245 -9.41 5.91 22.75
N GLY A 246 -8.12 5.86 22.41
CA GLY A 246 -7.52 4.65 21.83
C GLY A 246 -6.47 4.82 20.75
N LEU A 247 -5.78 5.97 20.63
CA LEU A 247 -4.68 6.12 19.65
C LEU A 247 -3.27 5.94 20.24
N LEU A 248 -3.14 5.88 21.57
CA LEU A 248 -1.85 5.71 22.25
C LEU A 248 -1.51 4.24 22.57
N ALA A 249 -2.49 3.33 22.61
CA ALA A 249 -2.24 1.90 22.89
C ALA A 249 -1.70 1.11 21.68
N ALA A 250 -1.91 1.60 20.45
CA ALA A 250 -1.40 0.97 19.23
C ALA A 250 0.04 1.40 18.87
N LEU A 251 0.64 2.31 19.64
CA LEU A 251 1.98 2.86 19.37
C LEU A 251 3.09 2.23 20.24
N PHE A 252 2.75 1.51 21.32
CA PHE A 252 3.70 0.92 22.28
C PHE A 252 3.45 -0.58 22.54
N GLY A 253 2.87 -1.28 21.56
CA GLY A 253 2.77 -2.74 21.58
C GLY A 253 4.13 -3.38 21.29
N GLY A 254 4.95 -3.50 22.34
CA GLY A 254 6.18 -4.29 22.34
C GLY A 254 5.89 -5.72 21.89
N GLY A 255 6.73 -6.21 20.98
CA GLY A 255 6.72 -7.57 20.49
C GLY A 255 8.17 -7.92 20.18
N ASP A 256 8.66 -8.90 20.93
CA ASP A 256 10.05 -9.33 21.03
C ASP A 256 10.78 -9.39 19.69
N GLU A 257 11.98 -8.83 19.73
CA GLU A 257 13.06 -9.13 18.80
C GLU A 257 13.48 -10.57 19.09
N ASP A 258 13.34 -11.46 18.11
CA ASP A 258 14.30 -12.51 17.76
C ASP A 258 13.72 -13.41 16.66
N GLU A 259 14.63 -14.09 15.96
CA GLU A 259 14.44 -14.98 14.80
C GLU A 259 14.52 -14.31 13.41
N VAL A 260 15.77 -14.03 13.03
CA VAL A 260 16.21 -14.09 11.62
C VAL A 260 15.95 -15.50 11.08
N PRO A 261 15.13 -15.68 10.02
CA PRO A 261 15.04 -16.98 9.37
C PRO A 261 16.35 -17.26 8.63
N GLU A 262 17.05 -18.28 9.10
CA GLU A 262 18.21 -18.88 8.46
C GLU A 262 17.89 -19.25 7.00
N ALA A 263 18.89 -19.12 6.14
CA ALA A 263 18.76 -19.33 4.71
C ALA A 263 18.23 -20.73 4.41
N ILE A 264 17.08 -20.80 3.74
CA ILE A 264 16.48 -22.04 3.23
C ILE A 264 17.49 -22.80 2.37
N ALA A 265 17.88 -23.98 2.86
CA ALA A 265 18.57 -25.00 2.08
C ALA A 265 17.71 -25.41 0.88
N ALA A 266 18.38 -25.64 -0.26
CA ALA A 266 17.76 -26.05 -1.51
C ALA A 266 16.95 -27.35 -1.33
N ALA A 267 15.75 -27.39 -1.89
CA ALA A 267 14.94 -28.62 -1.93
C ALA A 267 15.61 -29.66 -2.84
N PRO A 268 15.52 -30.97 -2.50
CA PRO A 268 16.11 -32.03 -3.32
C PRO A 268 15.38 -32.21 -4.65
N VAL A 269 16.17 -32.53 -5.68
CA VAL A 269 15.74 -32.82 -7.05
C VAL A 269 14.93 -34.13 -7.05
N PRO A 270 13.77 -34.22 -7.72
CA PRO A 270 13.03 -35.47 -7.80
C PRO A 270 13.78 -36.50 -8.66
N VAL A 271 14.03 -37.67 -8.09
CA VAL A 271 14.52 -38.85 -8.79
C VAL A 271 13.37 -39.42 -9.63
N ALA A 272 13.63 -39.66 -10.92
CA ALA A 272 12.69 -40.33 -11.81
C ALA A 272 12.43 -41.77 -11.31
N ALA A 273 11.16 -42.15 -11.21
CA ALA A 273 10.74 -43.50 -10.85
C ALA A 273 10.95 -44.47 -12.04
N PRO A 274 11.18 -45.77 -11.78
CA PRO A 274 11.49 -46.79 -12.79
C PRO A 274 10.34 -47.07 -13.75
#